data_AF-A0A194XJJ3-F1
#
_entry.id   AF-A0A194XJJ3-F1
#
_cell.length_a   1.000
_cell.length_b   1.000
_cell.length_c   1.000
_cell.angle_alpha   90.00
_cell.angle_beta   90.00
_cell.angle_gamma   90.00
#
_symmetry.space_group_name_H-M   'P 1'
#
loop_
_entity.id
_entity.type
_entity.pdbx_description
1 polymer ?
#
loop_
_entity_poly.entity_id
_entity_poly.type
_entity_poly.pdbx_seq_one_letter_code
_entity_poly.pdbx_strand_id
1 'polypeptide(L)'
;MAIKRHIRNLLAQAGLPVGQVEKTAYQQGDYSVWEVVDDSTIEGPEDSPYQWAQIEIRSPIKANTQASLDEVQKVCDLLKASYHIETNQSTGLHVHVGRGSNSFEHQQIRNLIAFYWVFEEQIKTALGQFRSQSTMAQFSRDNSRYAHKYWQNNAHHTKAENVTAWIADQANPYRDTDKYTSLNLTGVREEANQPGRADSKPTVEFRSHEGSIEGVRVINWIKAVVGMV
;
A
#
# COMPACT_ATOMS: atom_id res chain seq x y z
N MET A 1 21.50 7.13 -8.60
CA MET A 1 21.96 8.33 -7.82
C MET A 1 22.87 7.90 -6.66
N ALA A 2 23.79 8.76 -6.21
CA ALA A 2 24.73 8.45 -5.12
C ALA A 2 24.04 8.04 -3.81
N ILE A 3 22.92 8.67 -3.46
CA ILE A 3 22.18 8.39 -2.22
C ILE A 3 21.56 6.98 -2.19
N LYS A 4 20.95 6.52 -3.29
CA LYS A 4 20.38 5.16 -3.36
C LYS A 4 21.43 4.08 -3.13
N ARG A 5 22.58 4.25 -3.77
CA ARG A 5 23.72 3.34 -3.57
C ARG A 5 24.19 3.34 -2.12
N HIS A 6 24.24 4.51 -1.49
CA HIS A 6 24.60 4.61 -0.07
C HIS A 6 23.57 3.91 0.83
N ILE A 7 22.27 4.12 0.61
CA ILE A 7 21.20 3.44 1.37
C ILE A 7 21.34 1.93 1.22
N ARG A 8 21.52 1.43 0.00
CA ARG A 8 21.71 -0.01 -0.24
C ARG A 8 22.94 -0.57 0.49
N ASN A 9 24.06 0.14 0.45
CA ASN A 9 25.27 -0.24 1.16
C ASN A 9 25.06 -0.25 2.68
N LEU A 10 24.38 0.75 3.23
CA LEU A 10 24.02 0.83 4.64
C LEU A 10 23.18 -0.38 5.07
N LEU A 11 22.12 -0.71 4.32
CA LEU A 11 21.26 -1.85 4.60
C LEU A 11 22.05 -3.18 4.51
N ALA A 12 22.91 -3.32 3.50
CA ALA A 12 23.75 -4.51 3.33
C ALA A 12 24.77 -4.67 4.46
N GLN A 13 25.41 -3.57 4.91
CA GLN A 13 26.32 -3.58 6.06
C GLN A 13 25.61 -3.96 7.36
N ALA A 14 24.32 -3.63 7.48
CA ALA A 14 23.48 -4.08 8.59
C ALA A 14 23.05 -5.56 8.47
N GLY A 15 23.50 -6.30 7.45
CA GLY A 15 23.20 -7.71 7.24
C GLY A 15 21.84 -7.98 6.59
N LEU A 16 21.22 -6.98 5.96
CA LEU A 16 19.95 -7.16 5.26
C LEU A 16 20.19 -7.64 3.82
N PRO A 17 19.29 -8.47 3.26
CA PRO A 17 19.35 -8.84 1.85
C PRO A 17 18.95 -7.63 1.00
N VAL A 18 19.84 -7.15 0.12
CA VAL A 18 19.61 -5.92 -0.65
C VAL A 18 19.84 -6.17 -2.14
N GLY A 19 18.95 -5.67 -2.99
CA GLY A 19 19.07 -5.77 -4.43
C GLY A 19 20.28 -5.00 -4.96
N GLN A 20 21.07 -5.61 -5.85
CA GLN A 20 22.33 -5.01 -6.32
C GLN A 20 22.14 -4.03 -7.49
N VAL A 21 21.01 -4.12 -8.17
CA VAL A 21 20.69 -3.33 -9.37
C VAL A 21 19.79 -2.15 -8.99
N GLU A 22 20.12 -0.94 -9.46
CA GLU A 22 19.21 0.20 -9.29
C GLU A 22 17.97 -0.01 -10.15
N LYS A 23 16.79 0.15 -9.55
CA LYS A 23 15.52 0.14 -10.26
C LYS A 23 14.82 1.49 -10.18
N THR A 24 13.98 1.76 -11.18
CA THR A 24 12.97 2.82 -11.17
C THR A 24 11.66 2.29 -10.58
N ALA A 25 10.73 3.19 -10.23
CA ALA A 25 9.42 2.81 -9.70
C ALA A 25 8.64 1.82 -10.62
N TYR A 26 8.86 1.90 -11.94
CA TYR A 26 8.12 1.15 -12.95
C TYR A 26 8.69 -0.22 -13.29
N GLN A 27 9.93 -0.50 -12.86
CA GLN A 27 10.54 -1.80 -13.07
C GLN A 27 9.99 -2.83 -12.09
N GLN A 28 9.90 -4.08 -12.54
CA GLN A 28 9.45 -5.19 -11.71
C GLN A 28 10.36 -5.33 -10.48
N GLY A 29 9.75 -5.32 -9.29
CA GLY A 29 10.46 -5.48 -8.04
C GLY A 29 11.00 -6.90 -7.86
N ASP A 30 12.16 -7.01 -7.24
CA ASP A 30 12.71 -8.26 -6.74
C ASP A 30 12.30 -8.38 -5.28
N TYR A 31 11.22 -9.12 -5.04
CA TYR A 31 10.62 -9.24 -3.73
C TYR A 31 11.33 -10.26 -2.82
N SER A 32 12.54 -10.72 -3.19
CA SER A 32 13.40 -11.52 -2.32
C SER A 32 14.38 -10.67 -1.50
N VAL A 33 14.52 -9.40 -1.84
CA VAL A 33 15.47 -8.45 -1.22
C VAL A 33 14.80 -7.12 -0.87
N TRP A 34 15.46 -6.32 -0.05
CA TRP A 34 15.15 -4.90 0.09
C TRP A 34 15.58 -4.15 -1.17
N GLU A 35 14.68 -3.33 -1.69
CA GLU A 35 14.96 -2.46 -2.84
C GLU A 35 14.87 -1.00 -2.45
N VAL A 36 15.72 -0.19 -3.07
CA VAL A 36 15.75 1.26 -2.94
C VAL A 36 15.57 1.82 -4.34
N VAL A 37 14.40 2.42 -4.60
CA VAL A 37 14.01 2.89 -5.93
C VAL A 37 13.68 4.38 -5.91
N ASP A 38 13.74 5.01 -7.07
CA ASP A 38 13.23 6.39 -7.21
C ASP A 38 11.71 6.35 -7.32
N ASP A 39 11.03 7.27 -6.65
CA ASP A 39 9.60 7.50 -6.78
C ASP A 39 9.33 8.96 -7.16
N SER A 40 9.14 9.21 -8.44
CA SER A 40 8.92 10.57 -8.96
C SER A 40 7.60 11.21 -8.51
N THR A 41 6.73 10.48 -7.81
CA THR A 41 5.47 11.01 -7.27
C THR A 41 5.63 11.63 -5.88
N ILE A 42 6.77 11.45 -5.22
CA ILE A 42 7.08 12.05 -3.92
C ILE A 42 7.60 13.47 -4.13
N GLU A 43 7.09 14.44 -3.39
CA GLU A 43 7.52 15.83 -3.45
C GLU A 43 8.41 16.16 -2.24
N GLY A 44 9.44 16.97 -2.45
CA GLY A 44 10.24 17.51 -1.35
C GLY A 44 9.53 18.71 -0.70
N PRO A 45 9.87 19.08 0.54
CA PRO A 45 9.41 20.33 1.15
C PRO A 45 9.68 21.56 0.27
N GLU A 46 8.70 22.47 0.19
CA GLU A 46 8.87 23.79 -0.41
C GLU A 46 9.91 24.62 0.37
N ASP A 47 10.60 25.54 -0.30
CA ASP A 47 11.58 26.47 0.29
C ASP A 47 12.68 25.81 1.14
N SER A 48 13.10 24.59 0.78
CA SER A 48 14.14 23.87 1.49
C SER A 48 15.57 24.25 1.01
N PRO A 49 16.54 24.42 1.93
CA PRO A 49 17.95 24.58 1.58
C PRO A 49 18.63 23.27 1.13
N TYR A 50 17.96 22.13 1.32
CA TYR A 50 18.45 20.80 0.93
C TYR A 50 17.98 20.37 -0.46
N GLN A 51 18.81 19.57 -1.13
CA GLN A 51 18.38 18.75 -2.26
C GLN A 51 17.77 17.45 -1.74
N TRP A 52 16.46 17.29 -1.96
CA TRP A 52 15.72 16.10 -1.53
C TRP A 52 15.82 14.98 -2.56
N ALA A 53 15.92 13.75 -2.04
CA ALA A 53 15.84 12.54 -2.86
C ALA A 53 14.46 11.89 -2.70
N GLN A 54 13.81 11.62 -3.82
CA GLN A 54 12.48 11.00 -3.86
C GLN A 54 12.62 9.48 -3.83
N ILE A 55 12.58 8.87 -2.63
CA ILE A 55 12.95 7.46 -2.43
C ILE A 55 11.76 6.63 -1.96
N GLU A 56 11.54 5.49 -2.62
CA GLU A 56 10.69 4.41 -2.13
C GLU A 56 11.57 3.22 -1.67
N ILE A 57 11.27 2.72 -0.47
CA ILE A 57 11.90 1.52 0.09
C ILE A 57 10.88 0.37 0.01
N ARG A 58 11.25 -0.72 -0.68
CA ARG A 58 10.40 -1.90 -0.83
C ARG A 58 11.00 -3.05 -0.03
N SER A 59 10.19 -3.65 0.85
CA SER A 59 10.60 -4.83 1.59
C SER A 59 10.53 -6.08 0.71
N PRO A 60 11.29 -7.14 1.02
CA PRO A 60 11.01 -8.45 0.49
C PRO A 60 9.65 -8.96 1.00
N ILE A 61 9.09 -9.97 0.34
CA ILE A 61 7.95 -10.73 0.85
C ILE A 61 8.41 -11.47 2.11
N LYS A 62 7.66 -11.32 3.20
CA LYS A 62 7.95 -11.97 4.47
C LYS A 62 6.69 -12.58 5.08
N ALA A 63 6.88 -13.66 5.85
CA ALA A 63 5.84 -14.20 6.70
C ALA A 63 5.52 -13.22 7.85
N ASN A 64 4.26 -13.15 8.27
CA ASN A 64 3.86 -12.29 9.40
C ASN A 64 4.34 -12.91 10.74
N THR A 65 5.60 -12.66 11.06
CA THR A 65 6.28 -13.17 12.26
C THR A 65 6.93 -12.01 13.00
N GLN A 66 7.17 -12.16 14.31
CA GLN A 66 7.84 -11.12 15.09
C GLN A 66 9.21 -10.76 14.50
N ALA A 67 10.00 -11.75 14.06
CA ALA A 67 11.29 -11.51 13.41
C ALA A 67 11.18 -10.66 12.12
N SER A 68 10.11 -10.84 11.34
CA SER A 68 9.89 -10.03 10.14
C SER A 68 9.51 -8.59 10.47
N LEU A 69 8.74 -8.39 11.54
CA LEU A 69 8.40 -7.07 12.06
C LEU A 69 9.62 -6.38 12.67
N ASP A 70 10.46 -7.11 13.40
CA ASP A 70 11.72 -6.60 13.95
C ASP A 70 12.69 -6.17 12.84
N GLU A 71 12.72 -6.88 11.71
CA GLU A 71 13.51 -6.47 10.54
C GLU A 71 12.99 -5.15 9.93
N VAL A 72 11.67 -4.97 9.84
CA VAL A 72 11.07 -3.69 9.41
C VAL A 72 11.43 -2.56 10.38
N GLN A 73 11.33 -2.80 11.70
CA GLN A 73 11.76 -1.84 12.73
C GLN A 73 13.22 -1.44 12.54
N LYS A 74 14.09 -2.44 12.35
CA LYS A 74 15.53 -2.23 12.14
C LYS A 74 15.81 -1.37 10.92
N VAL A 75 15.10 -1.58 9.80
CA VAL A 75 15.23 -0.74 8.60
C VAL A 75 14.82 0.69 8.89
N CYS A 76 13.66 0.89 9.51
CA CYS A 76 13.20 2.22 9.91
C CYS A 76 14.24 2.94 10.79
N ASP A 77 14.74 2.28 11.83
CA ASP A 77 15.71 2.87 12.76
C ASP A 77 17.05 3.21 12.08
N LEU A 78 17.57 2.32 11.22
CA LEU A 78 18.79 2.58 10.46
C LEU A 78 18.66 3.80 9.54
N LEU A 79 17.53 3.92 8.85
CA LEU A 79 17.26 5.03 7.95
C LEU A 79 17.15 6.35 8.73
N LYS A 80 16.38 6.38 9.83
CA LYS A 80 16.26 7.58 10.69
C LYS A 80 17.58 7.99 11.32
N ALA A 81 18.42 7.03 11.71
CA ALA A 81 19.71 7.33 12.32
C ALA A 81 20.74 7.87 11.31
N SER A 82 20.56 7.58 10.02
CA SER A 82 21.57 7.87 8.99
C SER A 82 21.21 9.08 8.11
N TYR A 83 19.94 9.48 8.06
CA TYR A 83 19.45 10.46 7.10
C TYR A 83 18.48 11.44 7.73
N HIS A 84 18.45 12.64 7.16
CA HIS A 84 17.34 13.56 7.35
C HIS A 84 16.20 13.12 6.41
N ILE A 85 15.10 12.65 7.00
CA ILE A 85 13.95 12.07 6.29
C ILE A 85 12.74 12.93 6.60
N GLU A 86 12.02 13.33 5.56
CA GLU A 86 10.75 14.03 5.67
C GLU A 86 9.65 13.19 5.02
N THR A 87 8.53 13.06 5.72
CA THR A 87 7.31 12.43 5.21
C THR A 87 6.22 13.48 5.12
N ASN A 88 5.59 13.61 3.95
CA ASN A 88 4.54 14.59 3.69
C ASN A 88 3.36 13.94 2.94
N GLN A 89 2.41 14.75 2.46
CA GLN A 89 1.18 14.29 1.81
C GLN A 89 1.41 13.43 0.56
N SER A 90 2.53 13.65 -0.15
CA SER A 90 2.91 12.84 -1.31
C SER A 90 3.38 11.43 -0.91
N THR A 91 3.97 11.29 0.29
CA THR A 91 4.48 10.01 0.79
C THR A 91 3.35 9.10 1.28
N GLY A 92 3.49 7.79 1.06
CA GLY A 92 2.51 6.78 1.46
C GLY A 92 3.17 5.53 2.02
N LEU A 93 2.48 4.85 2.94
CA LEU A 93 2.86 3.52 3.40
C LEU A 93 1.91 2.50 2.78
N HIS A 94 2.44 1.66 1.89
CA HIS A 94 1.68 0.58 1.26
C HIS A 94 2.01 -0.75 1.92
N VAL A 95 0.98 -1.54 2.23
CA VAL A 95 1.15 -2.91 2.73
C VAL A 95 0.46 -3.88 1.78
N HIS A 96 1.24 -4.78 1.19
CA HIS A 96 0.73 -5.86 0.35
C HIS A 96 0.54 -7.12 1.21
N VAL A 97 -0.69 -7.64 1.27
CA VAL A 97 -1.03 -8.84 2.01
C VAL A 97 -1.46 -9.93 1.03
N GLY A 98 -0.78 -11.09 1.07
CA GLY A 98 -1.10 -12.28 0.27
C GLY A 98 -1.23 -13.52 1.15
N ARG A 99 -1.68 -14.64 0.57
CA ARG A 99 -1.89 -15.92 1.28
C ARG A 99 -0.80 -16.96 0.97
N GLY A 100 0.43 -16.50 0.79
CA GLY A 100 1.55 -17.35 0.37
C GLY A 100 1.31 -17.92 -1.02
N SER A 101 1.32 -19.26 -1.14
CA SER A 101 1.02 -19.97 -2.39
C SER A 101 -0.47 -20.12 -2.69
N ASN A 102 -1.35 -19.68 -1.79
CA ASN A 102 -2.79 -19.81 -1.96
C ASN A 102 -3.39 -18.54 -2.56
N SER A 103 -4.42 -18.70 -3.37
CA SER A 103 -5.27 -17.59 -3.82
C SER A 103 -6.26 -17.19 -2.73
N PHE A 104 -6.81 -15.98 -2.85
CA PHE A 104 -7.94 -15.56 -2.04
C PHE A 104 -9.22 -16.25 -2.50
N GLU A 105 -10.03 -16.71 -1.56
CA GLU A 105 -11.40 -17.15 -1.89
C GLU A 105 -12.26 -15.93 -2.21
N HIS A 106 -13.20 -16.09 -3.15
CA HIS A 106 -14.11 -15.02 -3.52
C HIS A 106 -14.82 -14.46 -2.28
N GLN A 107 -15.37 -15.31 -1.40
CA GLN A 107 -16.07 -14.85 -0.20
C GLN A 107 -15.18 -14.06 0.78
N GLN A 108 -13.89 -14.36 0.87
CA GLN A 108 -12.94 -13.59 1.69
C GLN A 108 -12.80 -12.17 1.17
N ILE A 109 -12.62 -12.01 -0.15
CA ILE A 109 -12.54 -10.69 -0.78
C ILE A 109 -13.85 -9.93 -0.61
N ARG A 110 -15.00 -10.58 -0.80
CA ARG A 110 -16.32 -9.98 -0.56
C ARG A 110 -16.45 -9.41 0.85
N ASN A 111 -16.02 -10.18 1.86
CA ASN A 111 -16.08 -9.78 3.27
C ASN A 111 -15.11 -8.63 3.56
N LEU A 112 -13.89 -8.69 3.03
CA LEU A 112 -12.89 -7.64 3.22
C LEU A 112 -13.35 -6.31 2.63
N ILE A 113 -13.85 -6.33 1.38
CA ILE A 113 -14.38 -5.12 0.76
C ILE A 113 -15.49 -4.59 1.68
N ALA A 114 -16.48 -5.44 2.07
CA ALA A 114 -17.61 -5.05 2.93
C ALA A 114 -17.17 -4.38 4.24
N PHE A 115 -16.20 -4.99 4.92
CA PHE A 115 -15.61 -4.42 6.11
C PHE A 115 -14.99 -3.06 5.83
N TYR A 116 -14.12 -2.97 4.83
CA TYR A 116 -13.39 -1.74 4.51
C TYR A 116 -14.34 -0.59 4.16
N TRP A 117 -15.39 -0.87 3.39
CA TRP A 117 -16.44 0.11 3.05
C TRP A 117 -17.21 0.60 4.28
N VAL A 118 -17.66 -0.31 5.13
CA VAL A 118 -18.45 0.04 6.32
C VAL A 118 -17.61 0.88 7.29
N PHE A 119 -16.34 0.52 7.47
CA PHE A 119 -15.44 1.13 8.44
C PHE A 119 -14.51 2.20 7.86
N GLU A 120 -14.71 2.60 6.59
CA GLU A 120 -13.79 3.50 5.89
C GLU A 120 -13.62 4.84 6.61
N GLU A 121 -14.69 5.39 7.17
CA GLU A 121 -14.64 6.66 7.93
C GLU A 121 -13.90 6.52 9.25
N GLN A 122 -14.02 5.37 9.92
CA GLN A 122 -13.28 5.05 11.12
C GLN A 122 -11.78 4.86 10.79
N ILE A 123 -11.47 4.21 9.67
CA ILE A 123 -10.10 4.06 9.16
C ILE A 123 -9.50 5.43 8.83
N LYS A 124 -10.23 6.31 8.12
CA LYS A 124 -9.82 7.70 7.85
C LYS A 124 -9.49 8.45 9.14
N THR A 125 -10.35 8.34 10.15
CA THR A 125 -10.17 9.00 11.44
C THR A 125 -8.94 8.47 12.18
N ALA A 126 -8.68 7.16 12.11
CA ALA A 126 -7.55 6.53 12.80
C ALA A 126 -6.19 6.80 12.13
N LEU A 127 -6.15 6.97 10.80
CA LEU A 127 -4.90 7.06 10.02
C LEU A 127 -4.46 8.50 9.68
N GLY A 128 -5.27 9.50 10.03
CA GLY A 128 -4.99 10.91 9.74
C GLY A 128 -5.53 11.36 8.38
N GLN A 129 -6.09 12.56 8.33
CA GLN A 129 -6.82 13.09 7.15
C GLN A 129 -5.91 13.48 5.98
N PHE A 130 -4.59 13.54 6.18
CA PHE A 130 -3.68 14.05 5.14
C PHE A 130 -3.58 13.12 3.94
N ARG A 131 -3.64 11.79 4.14
CA ARG A 131 -3.63 10.83 3.03
C ARG A 131 -4.98 10.73 2.32
N SER A 132 -6.10 11.12 2.97
CA SER A 132 -7.43 11.05 2.36
C SER A 132 -7.65 12.05 1.23
N GLN A 133 -6.80 13.07 1.12
CA GLN A 133 -6.83 14.07 0.05
C GLN A 133 -5.97 13.67 -1.17
N SER A 134 -5.19 12.59 -1.05
CA SER A 134 -4.32 12.13 -2.14
C SER A 134 -5.14 11.46 -3.25
N THR A 135 -4.87 11.82 -4.49
CA THR A 135 -5.40 11.12 -5.68
C THR A 135 -4.79 9.72 -5.85
N MET A 136 -3.74 9.38 -5.09
CA MET A 136 -3.02 8.11 -5.18
C MET A 136 -3.45 7.06 -4.13
N ALA A 137 -4.39 7.41 -3.24
CA ALA A 137 -4.90 6.56 -2.17
C ALA A 137 -6.37 6.91 -1.82
N GLN A 138 -7.18 7.14 -2.85
CA GLN A 138 -8.55 7.62 -2.70
C GLN A 138 -9.44 6.61 -1.98
N PHE A 139 -10.20 7.12 -1.02
CA PHE A 139 -11.18 6.31 -0.31
C PHE A 139 -12.37 5.95 -1.21
N SER A 140 -12.81 4.69 -1.11
CA SER A 140 -13.75 4.11 -2.06
C SER A 140 -15.13 4.77 -1.95
N ARG A 141 -15.52 5.27 -0.78
CA ARG A 141 -16.81 5.96 -0.60
C ARG A 141 -16.88 7.34 -1.24
N ASP A 142 -15.73 7.93 -1.54
CA ASP A 142 -15.64 9.28 -2.10
C ASP A 142 -15.44 9.23 -3.61
N ASN A 143 -14.61 8.29 -4.09
CA ASN A 143 -14.13 8.30 -5.47
C ASN A 143 -14.33 6.98 -6.23
N SER A 144 -14.92 5.95 -5.63
CA SER A 144 -15.27 4.78 -6.44
C SER A 144 -16.34 5.15 -7.46
N ARG A 145 -16.34 4.47 -8.61
CA ARG A 145 -17.42 4.58 -9.59
C ARG A 145 -18.80 4.29 -8.97
N TYR A 146 -18.85 3.41 -7.97
CA TYR A 146 -20.07 3.18 -7.21
C TYR A 146 -20.49 4.42 -6.40
N ALA A 147 -19.57 5.09 -5.70
CA ALA A 147 -19.87 6.37 -5.07
C ALA A 147 -20.44 7.34 -6.11
N HIS A 148 -19.77 7.57 -7.24
CA HIS A 148 -20.33 8.46 -8.25
C HIS A 148 -21.72 8.04 -8.76
N LYS A 149 -21.96 6.76 -9.06
CA LYS A 149 -23.30 6.28 -9.44
C LYS A 149 -24.33 6.38 -8.31
N TYR A 150 -23.95 6.10 -7.08
CA TYR A 150 -24.80 6.13 -5.90
C TYR A 150 -25.25 7.56 -5.62
N TRP A 151 -24.31 8.50 -5.59
CA TRP A 151 -24.58 9.91 -5.37
C TRP A 151 -25.39 10.53 -6.51
N GLN A 152 -25.21 10.05 -7.75
CA GLN A 152 -26.00 10.48 -8.91
C GLN A 152 -27.43 9.90 -8.92
N ASN A 153 -27.65 8.70 -8.40
CA ASN A 153 -28.91 7.97 -8.58
C ASN A 153 -29.75 7.75 -7.31
N ASN A 154 -29.22 7.94 -6.09
CA ASN A 154 -29.88 7.44 -4.86
C ASN A 154 -29.76 8.38 -3.65
N ALA A 155 -30.59 9.43 -3.60
CA ALA A 155 -30.74 10.27 -2.40
C ALA A 155 -31.40 9.57 -1.19
N HIS A 156 -31.89 8.31 -1.31
CA HIS A 156 -32.81 7.72 -0.32
C HIS A 156 -32.66 6.22 0.02
N HIS A 157 -31.56 5.53 -0.32
CA HIS A 157 -31.42 4.11 0.03
C HIS A 157 -30.65 3.87 1.35
N THR A 158 -31.17 2.97 2.20
CA THR A 158 -30.56 2.63 3.49
C THR A 158 -29.21 1.92 3.32
N LYS A 159 -28.33 2.04 4.33
CA LYS A 159 -26.94 1.54 4.28
C LYS A 159 -26.80 0.03 4.04
N ALA A 160 -27.81 -0.78 4.34
CA ALA A 160 -27.73 -2.24 4.34
C ALA A 160 -28.11 -2.91 3.00
N GLU A 161 -29.13 -2.39 2.30
CA GLU A 161 -29.62 -2.97 1.03
C GLU A 161 -28.60 -2.82 -0.12
N ASN A 162 -27.64 -1.91 0.03
CA ASN A 162 -26.62 -1.62 -0.96
C ASN A 162 -25.47 -2.62 -1.01
N VAL A 163 -25.14 -3.30 0.11
CA VAL A 163 -23.90 -4.09 0.23
C VAL A 163 -23.92 -5.31 -0.71
N THR A 164 -25.03 -6.00 -0.90
CA THR A 164 -25.05 -7.22 -1.74
C THR A 164 -24.94 -6.92 -3.24
N ALA A 165 -25.68 -5.92 -3.74
CA ALA A 165 -25.56 -5.44 -5.12
C ALA A 165 -24.20 -4.80 -5.39
N TRP A 166 -23.64 -4.13 -4.37
CA TRP A 166 -22.31 -3.54 -4.38
C TRP A 166 -21.19 -4.58 -4.45
N ILE A 167 -21.23 -5.65 -3.65
CA ILE A 167 -20.21 -6.71 -3.77
C ILE A 167 -20.25 -7.34 -5.18
N ALA A 168 -21.43 -7.45 -5.79
CA ALA A 168 -21.57 -7.98 -7.15
C ALA A 168 -21.02 -7.02 -8.24
N ASP A 169 -21.15 -5.69 -8.07
CA ASP A 169 -20.60 -4.67 -9.00
C ASP A 169 -19.08 -4.50 -8.81
N GLN A 170 -18.57 -4.56 -7.57
CA GLN A 170 -17.13 -4.55 -7.26
C GLN A 170 -16.42 -5.87 -7.63
N ALA A 171 -17.15 -6.99 -7.63
CA ALA A 171 -16.67 -8.27 -8.15
C ALA A 171 -16.61 -8.31 -9.68
N ASN A 172 -16.97 -7.22 -10.39
CA ASN A 172 -16.77 -7.10 -11.83
C ASN A 172 -15.38 -6.52 -12.12
N PRO A 173 -14.37 -7.35 -12.40
CA PRO A 173 -12.97 -6.92 -12.40
C PRO A 173 -12.60 -6.11 -13.65
N TYR A 174 -13.52 -5.90 -14.59
CA TYR A 174 -13.19 -5.57 -15.99
C TYR A 174 -13.13 -4.08 -16.37
N ARG A 175 -13.30 -3.11 -15.46
CA ARG A 175 -13.25 -1.69 -15.86
C ARG A 175 -12.54 -0.77 -14.86
N ASP A 176 -11.29 -0.44 -15.22
CA ASP A 176 -10.43 0.67 -14.79
C ASP A 176 -10.96 1.60 -13.70
N THR A 177 -10.34 1.54 -12.50
CA THR A 177 -9.91 2.68 -11.64
C THR A 177 -9.32 2.27 -10.27
N ASP A 178 -9.24 0.99 -9.93
CA ASP A 178 -8.91 0.55 -8.55
C ASP A 178 -7.43 0.64 -8.12
N LYS A 179 -6.49 1.03 -9.00
CA LYS A 179 -5.07 1.09 -8.61
C LYS A 179 -4.79 2.12 -7.51
N TYR A 180 -5.49 3.24 -7.57
CA TYR A 180 -5.25 4.40 -6.70
C TYR A 180 -6.26 4.51 -5.56
N THR A 181 -7.05 3.46 -5.31
CA THR A 181 -7.92 3.41 -4.14
C THR A 181 -7.13 3.06 -2.88
N SER A 182 -7.67 3.42 -1.74
CA SER A 182 -7.14 3.09 -0.40
C SER A 182 -7.06 1.57 -0.14
N LEU A 183 -7.89 0.78 -0.84
CA LEU A 183 -7.84 -0.69 -0.91
C LEU A 183 -7.77 -1.12 -2.38
N ASN A 184 -6.58 -1.48 -2.87
CA ASN A 184 -6.34 -1.86 -4.25
C ASN A 184 -6.33 -3.41 -4.39
N LEU A 185 -7.22 -3.91 -5.27
CA LEU A 185 -7.42 -5.33 -5.53
C LEU A 185 -6.91 -5.77 -6.91
N THR A 186 -6.18 -4.91 -7.62
CA THR A 186 -5.67 -5.18 -8.97
C THR A 186 -4.91 -6.50 -9.04
N GLY A 187 -4.05 -6.77 -8.05
CA GLY A 187 -3.29 -8.01 -7.97
C GLY A 187 -4.13 -9.27 -7.77
N VAL A 188 -5.16 -9.19 -6.93
CA VAL A 188 -6.13 -10.30 -6.73
C VAL A 188 -6.91 -10.56 -8.02
N ARG A 189 -7.34 -9.51 -8.71
CA ARG A 189 -8.00 -9.63 -10.02
C ARG A 189 -7.10 -10.27 -11.06
N GLU A 190 -5.87 -9.80 -11.17
CA GLU A 190 -4.91 -10.29 -12.17
C GLU A 190 -4.68 -11.79 -11.98
N GLU A 191 -4.50 -12.24 -10.74
CA GLU A 191 -4.41 -13.66 -10.41
C GLU A 191 -5.69 -14.44 -10.77
N ALA A 192 -6.87 -13.89 -10.49
CA ALA A 192 -8.14 -14.56 -10.83
C ALA A 192 -8.35 -14.71 -12.35
N ASN A 193 -7.88 -13.73 -13.13
CA ASN A 193 -8.00 -13.74 -14.60
C ASN A 193 -6.91 -14.57 -15.28
N GLN A 194 -5.68 -14.55 -14.73
CA GLN A 194 -4.50 -15.23 -15.28
C GLN A 194 -3.63 -15.78 -14.14
N PRO A 195 -3.97 -16.94 -13.57
CA PRO A 195 -3.25 -17.51 -12.44
C PRO A 195 -1.77 -17.79 -12.74
N GLY A 196 -0.89 -17.53 -11.78
CA GLY A 196 0.54 -17.86 -11.87
C GLY A 196 1.36 -16.95 -12.82
N ARG A 197 0.81 -15.80 -13.20
CA ARG A 197 1.52 -14.81 -14.02
C ARG A 197 2.72 -14.24 -13.24
N ALA A 198 3.92 -14.33 -13.81
CA ALA A 198 5.18 -14.03 -13.10
C ALA A 198 5.32 -12.57 -12.62
N ASP A 199 4.62 -11.62 -13.22
CA ASP A 199 4.60 -10.20 -12.82
C ASP A 199 3.36 -9.82 -11.99
N SER A 200 2.43 -10.74 -11.78
CA SER A 200 1.29 -10.53 -10.88
C SER A 200 1.72 -10.61 -9.42
N LYS A 201 1.20 -9.70 -8.60
CA LYS A 201 1.24 -9.82 -7.14
C LYS A 201 -0.15 -10.26 -6.67
N PRO A 202 -0.39 -11.53 -6.30
CA PRO A 202 -1.70 -11.98 -5.82
C PRO A 202 -1.97 -11.48 -4.39
N THR A 203 -2.01 -10.17 -4.21
CA THR A 203 -2.07 -9.47 -2.93
C THR A 203 -3.17 -8.43 -2.92
N VAL A 204 -3.77 -8.24 -1.76
CA VAL A 204 -4.51 -7.02 -1.44
C VAL A 204 -3.48 -5.95 -1.07
N GLU A 205 -3.57 -4.77 -1.68
CA GLU A 205 -2.72 -3.63 -1.35
C GLU A 205 -3.49 -2.59 -0.54
N PHE A 206 -3.03 -2.33 0.68
CA PHE A 206 -3.56 -1.30 1.57
C PHE A 206 -2.75 -0.02 1.42
N ARG A 207 -3.41 1.07 1.02
CA ARG A 207 -2.77 2.35 0.62
C ARG A 207 -3.21 3.54 1.49
N SER A 208 -4.10 3.32 2.46
CA SER A 208 -4.71 4.38 3.28
C SER A 208 -3.79 5.05 4.29
N HIS A 209 -2.67 4.43 4.66
CA HIS A 209 -1.76 4.98 5.68
C HIS A 209 -0.82 6.01 5.04
N GLU A 210 -0.64 7.15 5.71
CA GLU A 210 0.36 8.17 5.33
C GLU A 210 1.78 7.60 5.33
N GLY A 211 2.71 8.23 4.62
CA GLY A 211 4.12 7.84 4.71
C GLY A 211 4.61 7.95 6.16
N SER A 212 5.34 6.94 6.64
CA SER A 212 5.91 6.93 7.99
C SER A 212 7.22 6.16 8.00
N ILE A 213 8.20 6.73 8.69
CA ILE A 213 9.46 6.06 9.02
C ILE A 213 9.53 5.65 10.51
N GLU A 214 8.47 5.94 11.27
CA GLU A 214 8.34 5.48 12.66
C GLU A 214 7.96 4.00 12.71
N GLY A 215 8.92 3.14 13.03
CA GLY A 215 8.77 1.69 12.93
C GLY A 215 7.58 1.12 13.73
N VAL A 216 7.29 1.67 14.92
CA VAL A 216 6.12 1.26 15.72
C VAL A 216 4.81 1.54 14.97
N ARG A 217 4.69 2.67 14.28
CA ARG A 217 3.50 3.00 13.48
C ARG A 217 3.36 2.06 12.28
N VAL A 218 4.47 1.85 11.57
CA VAL A 218 4.54 0.94 10.41
C VAL A 218 4.10 -0.47 10.83
N ILE A 219 4.65 -1.00 11.92
CA ILE A 219 4.35 -2.34 12.43
C ILE A 219 2.90 -2.47 12.88
N ASN A 220 2.39 -1.47 13.59
CA ASN A 220 0.99 -1.48 14.02
C ASN A 220 0.04 -1.50 12.83
N TRP A 221 0.37 -0.76 11.76
CA TRP A 221 -0.41 -0.80 10.53
C TRP A 221 -0.34 -2.16 9.83
N ILE A 222 0.85 -2.75 9.70
CA ILE A 222 1.04 -4.11 9.17
C ILE A 222 0.17 -5.11 9.96
N LYS A 223 0.24 -5.10 11.29
CA LYS A 223 -0.54 -6.00 12.14
C LYS A 223 -2.05 -5.81 11.93
N ALA A 224 -2.51 -4.56 11.85
CA ALA A 224 -3.91 -4.24 11.64
C ALA A 224 -4.42 -4.80 10.31
N VAL A 225 -3.75 -4.51 9.19
CA VAL A 225 -4.23 -4.93 7.86
C VAL A 225 -4.07 -6.43 7.62
N VAL A 226 -3.04 -7.07 8.18
CA VAL A 226 -2.94 -8.53 8.14
C VAL A 226 -4.06 -9.17 8.96
N GLY A 227 -4.49 -8.56 10.07
CA GLY A 227 -5.63 -9.02 10.86
C GLY A 227 -7.01 -8.79 10.21
N MET A 228 -7.10 -7.92 9.19
CA MET A 228 -8.33 -7.69 8.41
C MET A 228 -8.55 -8.74 7.31
N VAL A 229 -7.51 -9.52 6.96
CA VAL A 229 -7.46 -10.45 5.82
C VAL A 229 -7.50 -11.90 6.30
#